data_AF-A0A350X883-F1
#
_entry.id   AF-A0A350X883-F1
#
_cell.length_a   1.000
_cell.length_b   1.000
_cell.length_c   1.000
_cell.angle_alpha   90.00
_cell.angle_beta   90.00
_cell.angle_gamma   90.00
#
_symmetry.space_group_name_H-M   'P 1'
#
loop_
_entity.id
_entity.type
_entity.pdbx_description
1 polymer ?
#
loop_
_entity_poly.entity_id
_entity_poly.type
_entity_poly.pdbx_seq_one_letter_code
_entity_poly.pdbx_strand_id
1 'polypeptide(L)'
;MGTYEKITPPDTGERITFSNGEPIVPDNPIIPFIRGDGTGVDIWPAAEKVFDAAVAAAYGGKRKISWFKVYAGDEACEKYGTYQYLPQDTLEAIKEYGIAIKGPLTTPIGGGIRSLNVALRQIFDLYACIRPCRYYAGTPSPHKNPEKLDVIVYRENTEDIYLGIEWR
;
A
#
# COMPACT_ATOMS: atom_id res chain seq x y z
N MET A 1 0.69 -7.57 -21.28
CA MET A 1 0.76 -7.92 -19.85
C MET A 1 2.20 -8.26 -19.56
N GLY A 2 2.79 -7.68 -18.52
CA GLY A 2 4.12 -8.09 -18.10
C GLY A 2 4.08 -9.57 -17.74
N THR A 3 5.02 -10.36 -18.25
CA THR A 3 5.22 -11.73 -17.77
C THR A 3 5.88 -11.66 -16.41
N TYR A 4 5.09 -11.76 -15.34
CA TYR A 4 5.58 -11.91 -13.97
C TYR A 4 6.25 -13.27 -13.79
N GLU A 5 7.29 -13.34 -12.96
CA GLU A 5 8.05 -14.57 -12.71
C GLU A 5 7.31 -15.53 -11.77
N LYS A 6 6.78 -15.05 -10.64
CA LYS A 6 6.22 -15.89 -9.55
C LYS A 6 4.84 -15.45 -9.04
N ILE A 7 4.26 -14.42 -9.64
CA ILE A 7 2.88 -13.99 -9.36
C ILE A 7 2.02 -14.07 -10.60
N THR A 8 0.72 -14.21 -10.41
CA THR A 8 -0.24 -14.23 -11.49
C THR A 8 -1.41 -13.34 -11.06
N PRO A 9 -1.80 -12.35 -11.88
CA PRO A 9 -2.98 -11.55 -11.60
C PRO A 9 -4.24 -12.43 -11.46
N PRO A 10 -5.27 -11.96 -10.74
CA PRO A 10 -6.55 -12.64 -10.70
C PRO A 10 -7.16 -12.79 -12.11
N ASP A 11 -7.78 -13.94 -12.38
CA ASP A 11 -8.47 -14.21 -13.65
C ASP A 11 -9.74 -13.36 -13.84
N THR A 12 -10.17 -12.67 -12.79
CA THR A 12 -11.35 -11.79 -12.81
C THR A 12 -10.99 -10.40 -12.31
N GLY A 13 -11.55 -9.38 -12.95
CA GLY A 13 -11.33 -7.98 -12.60
C GLY A 13 -10.73 -7.20 -13.76
N GLU A 14 -10.79 -5.88 -13.65
CA GLU A 14 -10.32 -4.96 -14.68
C GLU A 14 -9.35 -3.95 -14.08
N ARG A 15 -8.43 -3.45 -14.91
CA ARG A 15 -7.48 -2.43 -14.45
C ARG A 15 -8.16 -1.07 -14.32
N ILE A 16 -7.79 -0.32 -13.29
CA ILE A 16 -8.02 1.14 -13.25
C ILE A 16 -7.16 1.81 -14.32
N THR A 17 -7.79 2.50 -15.25
CA THR A 17 -7.10 3.30 -16.28
C THR A 17 -7.18 4.77 -15.94
N PHE A 18 -6.43 5.61 -16.64
CA PHE A 18 -6.43 7.06 -16.42
C PHE A 18 -6.71 7.79 -17.72
N SER A 19 -7.55 8.81 -17.67
CA SER A 19 -7.81 9.72 -18.78
C SER A 19 -7.77 11.15 -18.26
N ASN A 20 -6.94 12.00 -18.88
CA ASN A 20 -6.74 13.40 -18.47
C ASN A 20 -6.39 13.58 -16.98
N GLY A 21 -5.67 12.63 -16.37
CA GLY A 21 -5.29 12.67 -14.96
C GLY A 21 -6.35 12.15 -13.98
N GLU A 22 -7.54 11.79 -14.47
CA GLU A 22 -8.60 11.20 -13.65
C GLU A 22 -8.64 9.68 -13.77
N PRO A 23 -8.84 8.94 -12.66
CA PRO A 23 -8.97 7.49 -12.70
C PRO A 23 -10.34 7.07 -13.25
N ILE A 24 -10.33 6.22 -14.27
CA ILE A 24 -11.50 5.46 -14.73
C ILE A 24 -11.50 4.13 -14.00
N VAL A 25 -12.39 4.00 -13.02
CA VAL A 25 -12.46 2.85 -12.11
C VAL A 25 -13.60 1.92 -12.54
N PRO A 26 -13.32 0.68 -12.96
CA PRO A 26 -14.34 -0.31 -13.27
C PRO A 26 -15.08 -0.77 -12.00
N ASP A 27 -16.15 -1.55 -12.14
CA ASP A 27 -16.91 -2.05 -10.98
C ASP A 27 -16.20 -3.19 -10.22
N ASN A 28 -15.19 -3.80 -10.83
CA ASN A 28 -14.39 -4.93 -10.33
C ASN A 28 -12.87 -4.67 -10.43
N PRO A 29 -12.33 -3.57 -9.87
CA PRO A 29 -10.95 -3.19 -10.08
C PRO A 29 -9.98 -4.23 -9.49
N ILE A 30 -8.91 -4.53 -10.23
CA ILE A 30 -7.78 -5.29 -9.71
C ILE A 30 -6.88 -4.37 -8.89
N ILE A 31 -6.69 -4.69 -7.61
CA ILE A 31 -5.88 -3.89 -6.68
C ILE A 31 -4.76 -4.77 -6.11
N PRO A 32 -3.49 -4.50 -6.48
CA PRO A 32 -2.33 -5.08 -5.82
C PRO A 32 -2.33 -4.80 -4.32
N PHE A 33 -2.02 -5.83 -3.53
CA PHE A 33 -1.78 -5.66 -2.10
C PHE A 33 -0.51 -6.37 -1.63
N ILE A 34 0.17 -5.74 -0.67
CA ILE A 34 1.29 -6.34 0.08
C ILE A 34 0.79 -6.58 1.51
N ARG A 35 0.76 -7.84 1.96
CA ARG A 35 0.36 -8.18 3.35
C ARG A 35 1.20 -7.42 4.38
N GLY A 36 2.51 -7.34 4.14
CA GLY A 36 3.48 -6.70 5.03
C GLY A 36 4.07 -7.66 6.06
N ASP A 37 4.99 -7.14 6.85
CA ASP A 37 5.74 -7.84 7.89
C ASP A 37 5.12 -7.62 9.28
N GLY A 38 5.52 -8.43 10.27
CA GLY A 38 5.08 -8.26 11.66
C GLY A 38 3.55 -8.26 11.80
N THR A 39 2.98 -7.15 12.29
CA THR A 39 1.51 -7.02 12.43
C THR A 39 0.76 -7.01 11.11
N GLY A 40 1.44 -6.87 9.96
CA GLY A 40 0.87 -7.03 8.62
C GLY A 40 0.09 -8.34 8.46
N VAL A 41 0.58 -9.41 9.10
CA VAL A 41 -0.06 -10.74 9.10
C VAL A 41 -1.46 -10.73 9.69
N ASP A 42 -1.70 -9.90 10.70
CA ASP A 42 -2.97 -9.81 11.42
C ASP A 42 -3.89 -8.74 10.83
N ILE A 43 -3.33 -7.57 10.49
CA ILE A 43 -4.14 -6.42 10.05
C ILE A 43 -4.67 -6.57 8.63
N TRP A 44 -3.92 -7.21 7.71
CA TRP A 44 -4.36 -7.32 6.33
C TRP A 44 -5.64 -8.17 6.19
N PRO A 45 -5.71 -9.41 6.74
CA PRO A 45 -6.94 -10.20 6.65
C PRO A 45 -8.15 -9.52 7.31
N ALA A 46 -7.92 -8.70 8.35
CA ALA A 46 -8.98 -7.92 8.97
C ALA A 46 -9.45 -6.77 8.06
N ALA A 47 -8.51 -6.03 7.46
CA ALA A 47 -8.81 -4.93 6.55
C ALA A 47 -9.55 -5.40 5.29
N GLU A 48 -9.06 -6.48 4.65
CA GLU A 48 -9.69 -7.10 3.47
C GLU A 48 -11.16 -7.45 3.73
N LYS A 49 -11.46 -8.13 4.85
CA LYS A 49 -12.84 -8.46 5.26
C LYS A 49 -13.73 -7.23 5.41
N VAL A 50 -13.20 -6.16 6.02
CA VAL A 50 -13.95 -4.91 6.22
C VAL A 50 -14.20 -4.22 4.88
N PHE A 51 -13.20 -4.14 4.00
CA PHE A 51 -13.35 -3.53 2.68
C PHE A 51 -14.38 -4.28 1.83
N ASP A 52 -14.27 -5.60 1.74
CA ASP A 52 -15.19 -6.43 0.96
C ASP A 52 -16.63 -6.29 1.47
N ALA A 53 -16.83 -6.34 2.79
CA ALA A 53 -18.15 -6.17 3.40
C ALA A 53 -18.72 -4.76 3.16
N ALA A 54 -17.89 -3.71 3.28
CA ALA A 54 -18.30 -2.34 3.06
C ALA A 54 -18.69 -2.09 1.59
N VAL A 55 -17.92 -2.61 0.63
CA VAL A 55 -18.23 -2.51 -0.81
C VAL A 55 -19.52 -3.29 -1.12
N ALA A 56 -19.65 -4.52 -0.63
CA ALA A 56 -20.86 -5.31 -0.83
C ALA A 56 -22.11 -4.62 -0.29
N ALA A 57 -22.03 -4.05 0.92
CA ALA A 57 -23.12 -3.34 1.57
C ALA A 57 -23.48 -2.02 0.84
N ALA A 58 -22.48 -1.23 0.43
CA ALA A 58 -22.71 0.06 -0.22
C ALA A 58 -23.26 -0.07 -1.65
N TYR A 59 -22.90 -1.13 -2.37
CA TYR A 59 -23.22 -1.29 -3.79
C TYR A 59 -24.16 -2.46 -4.10
N GLY A 60 -24.66 -3.17 -3.08
CA GLY A 60 -25.57 -4.31 -3.26
C GLY A 60 -24.97 -5.42 -4.13
N GLY A 61 -23.65 -5.65 -4.01
CA GLY A 61 -22.91 -6.63 -4.80
C GLY A 61 -22.61 -6.25 -6.26
N LYS A 62 -23.03 -5.06 -6.73
CA LYS A 62 -22.69 -4.57 -8.08
C LYS A 62 -21.21 -4.27 -8.25
N ARG A 63 -20.53 -3.92 -7.16
CA ARG A 63 -19.10 -3.69 -7.11
C ARG A 63 -18.40 -4.70 -6.22
N LYS A 64 -17.16 -5.00 -6.55
CA LYS A 64 -16.26 -5.87 -5.78
C LYS A 64 -14.81 -5.48 -6.04
N ILE A 65 -13.89 -5.84 -5.16
CA ILE A 65 -12.45 -5.66 -5.42
C ILE A 65 -11.86 -7.01 -5.82
N SER A 66 -11.02 -7.01 -6.85
CA SER A 66 -10.22 -8.18 -7.23
C SER A 66 -8.82 -8.03 -6.64
N TRP A 67 -8.60 -8.57 -5.45
CA TRP A 67 -7.31 -8.46 -4.76
C TRP A 67 -6.21 -9.24 -5.48
N PHE A 68 -5.09 -8.56 -5.78
CA PHE A 68 -3.92 -9.18 -6.38
C PHE A 68 -2.76 -9.20 -5.39
N LYS A 69 -2.42 -10.38 -4.85
CA LYS A 69 -1.33 -10.49 -3.87
C LYS A 69 0.03 -10.31 -4.55
N VAL A 70 0.78 -9.32 -4.07
CA VAL A 70 2.18 -9.07 -4.42
C VAL A 70 3.04 -9.05 -3.16
N TYR A 71 4.36 -9.19 -3.30
CA TYR A 71 5.24 -9.56 -2.18
C TYR A 71 6.31 -8.50 -1.94
N ALA A 72 6.51 -8.12 -0.68
CA ALA A 72 7.68 -7.37 -0.22
C ALA A 72 8.00 -7.79 1.23
N GLY A 73 9.20 -7.47 1.69
CA GLY A 73 9.64 -7.80 3.05
C GLY A 73 10.02 -9.28 3.21
N ASP A 74 9.74 -9.84 4.38
CA ASP A 74 10.17 -11.18 4.75
C ASP A 74 9.46 -12.25 3.89
N GLU A 75 8.17 -12.05 3.64
CA GLU A 75 7.37 -12.95 2.79
C GLU A 75 7.88 -12.98 1.33
N ALA A 76 8.50 -11.88 0.87
CA ALA A 76 9.14 -11.86 -0.44
C ALA A 76 10.44 -12.66 -0.43
N CYS A 77 11.26 -12.58 0.62
CA CYS A 77 12.47 -13.40 0.74
C CYS A 77 12.14 -14.90 0.75
N GLU A 78 11.05 -15.30 1.42
CA GLU A 78 10.59 -16.70 1.44
C GLU A 78 10.19 -17.20 0.03
N LYS A 79 9.53 -16.36 -0.77
CA LYS A 79 9.01 -16.74 -2.10
C LYS A 79 10.02 -16.56 -3.24
N TYR A 80 10.79 -15.48 -3.21
CA TYR A 80 11.70 -15.07 -4.28
C TYR A 80 13.15 -15.49 -4.02
N GLY A 81 13.54 -15.74 -2.77
CA GLY A 81 14.88 -16.14 -2.36
C GLY A 81 15.53 -15.11 -1.42
N THR A 82 16.63 -15.51 -0.79
CA THR A 82 17.36 -14.67 0.17
C THR A 82 17.73 -13.31 -0.44
N TYR A 83 17.52 -12.24 0.33
CA TYR A 83 17.74 -10.83 -0.07
C TYR A 83 16.76 -10.26 -1.12
N GLN A 84 15.75 -11.02 -1.56
CA GLN A 84 14.70 -10.53 -2.46
C GLN A 84 13.56 -9.82 -1.71
N TYR A 85 13.89 -8.74 -0.99
CA TYR A 85 12.95 -7.99 -0.18
C TYR A 85 11.95 -7.15 -0.98
N LEU A 86 12.29 -6.77 -2.22
CA LEU A 86 11.42 -6.01 -3.11
C LEU A 86 11.59 -6.52 -4.54
N PRO A 87 10.93 -7.64 -4.90
CA PRO A 87 11.06 -8.27 -6.20
C PRO A 87 10.54 -7.37 -7.34
N GLN A 88 11.12 -7.56 -8.53
CA GLN A 88 10.73 -6.84 -9.74
C GLN A 88 9.26 -7.05 -10.10
N ASP A 89 8.74 -8.27 -9.96
CA ASP A 89 7.32 -8.61 -10.11
C ASP A 89 6.39 -7.65 -9.36
N THR A 90 6.72 -7.33 -8.10
CA THR A 90 5.93 -6.41 -7.27
C THR A 90 5.99 -4.98 -7.81
N LEU A 91 7.18 -4.53 -8.23
CA LEU A 91 7.34 -3.20 -8.82
C LEU A 91 6.56 -3.07 -10.13
N GLU A 92 6.64 -4.08 -10.98
CA GLU A 92 5.93 -4.12 -12.25
C GLU A 92 4.43 -4.16 -12.05
N ALA A 93 3.92 -4.98 -11.12
CA ALA A 93 2.50 -5.03 -10.82
C ALA A 93 1.98 -3.68 -10.32
N ILE A 94 2.64 -3.04 -9.35
CA ILE A 94 2.23 -1.73 -8.84
C ILE A 94 2.24 -0.69 -9.98
N LYS A 95 3.28 -0.69 -10.83
CA LYS A 95 3.36 0.19 -12.00
C LYS A 95 2.24 -0.06 -13.00
N GLU A 96 1.96 -1.32 -13.29
CA GLU A 96 0.94 -1.73 -14.24
C GLU A 96 -0.44 -1.26 -13.77
N TYR A 97 -0.82 -1.61 -12.53
CA TYR A 97 -2.17 -1.37 -12.00
C TYR A 97 -2.38 0.06 -11.45
N GLY A 98 -1.32 0.83 -11.24
CA GLY A 98 -1.38 2.25 -10.86
C GLY A 98 -1.90 2.53 -9.44
N ILE A 99 -2.27 1.49 -8.69
CA ILE A 99 -2.71 1.56 -7.31
C ILE A 99 -2.14 0.36 -6.54
N ALA A 100 -1.89 0.53 -5.25
CA ALA A 100 -1.60 -0.57 -4.35
C ALA A 100 -1.93 -0.20 -2.90
N ILE A 101 -2.18 -1.21 -2.08
CA ILE A 101 -2.30 -1.09 -0.63
C ILE A 101 -1.29 -1.99 0.06
N LYS A 102 -0.75 -1.58 1.22
CA LYS A 102 0.24 -2.38 1.93
C LYS A 102 0.09 -2.32 3.44
N GLY A 103 0.39 -3.44 4.10
CA GLY A 103 0.72 -3.48 5.52
C GLY A 103 2.10 -2.86 5.82
N PRO A 104 2.54 -2.83 7.09
CA PRO A 104 3.86 -2.33 7.46
C PRO A 104 4.97 -3.22 6.86
N LEU A 105 6.16 -2.65 6.65
CA LEU A 105 7.34 -3.39 6.22
C LEU A 105 8.48 -3.08 7.18
N THR A 106 9.20 -4.11 7.59
CA THR A 106 10.33 -3.99 8.52
C THR A 106 11.47 -3.25 7.84
N THR A 107 12.07 -2.28 8.55
CA THR A 107 13.33 -1.63 8.14
C THR A 107 14.34 -1.87 9.26
N PRO A 108 15.46 -2.58 9.00
CA PRO A 108 16.48 -2.80 10.03
C PRO A 108 17.10 -1.47 10.49
N ILE A 109 17.34 -1.34 11.81
CA ILE A 109 17.93 -0.15 12.42
C ILE A 109 19.45 -0.32 12.49
N GLY A 110 20.24 0.71 12.12
CA GLY A 110 21.70 0.76 12.36
C GLY A 110 22.59 0.21 11.24
N GLY A 111 22.02 -0.24 10.12
CA GLY A 111 22.75 -0.70 8.94
C GLY A 111 21.93 -1.70 8.11
N GLY A 112 22.36 -1.97 6.87
CA GLY A 112 21.70 -2.94 5.97
C GLY A 112 20.98 -2.27 4.80
N ILE A 113 19.84 -2.84 4.40
CA ILE A 113 19.05 -2.37 3.26
C ILE A 113 18.42 -1.00 3.55
N ARG A 114 18.38 -0.13 2.52
CA ARG A 114 17.59 1.11 2.57
C ARG A 114 16.13 0.76 2.82
N SER A 115 15.41 1.61 3.56
CA SER A 115 13.99 1.36 3.87
C SER A 115 13.18 1.07 2.61
N LEU A 116 12.48 -0.06 2.58
CA LEU A 116 11.62 -0.46 1.46
C LEU A 116 10.52 0.57 1.19
N ASN A 117 10.02 1.23 2.25
CA ASN A 117 9.02 2.28 2.11
C ASN A 117 9.60 3.52 1.41
N VAL A 118 10.85 3.88 1.70
CA VAL A 118 11.55 4.99 1.03
C VAL A 118 11.81 4.62 -0.43
N ALA A 119 12.28 3.39 -0.69
CA ALA A 119 12.52 2.89 -2.04
C ALA A 119 11.25 2.94 -2.89
N LEU A 120 10.12 2.42 -2.41
CA LEU A 120 8.84 2.48 -3.12
C LEU A 120 8.41 3.91 -3.46
N ARG A 121 8.57 4.85 -2.51
CA ARG A 121 8.20 6.26 -2.75
C ARG A 121 9.05 6.90 -3.84
N GLN A 122 10.34 6.61 -3.86
CA GLN A 122 11.27 7.16 -4.86
C GLN A 122 11.07 6.52 -6.23
N ILE A 123 10.89 5.19 -6.29
CA ILE A 123 10.68 4.45 -7.54
C ILE A 123 9.41 4.93 -8.25
N PHE A 124 8.36 5.19 -7.49
CA PHE A 124 7.05 5.59 -8.02
C PHE A 124 6.77 7.09 -7.97
N ASP A 125 7.76 7.91 -7.62
CA ASP A 125 7.63 9.37 -7.48
C ASP A 125 6.39 9.79 -6.64
N LEU A 126 6.18 9.11 -5.51
CA LEU A 126 5.06 9.34 -4.60
C LEU A 126 5.38 10.53 -3.67
N TYR A 127 5.44 11.72 -4.26
CA TYR A 127 5.88 12.97 -3.63
C TYR A 127 4.98 13.45 -2.48
N ALA A 128 3.71 13.04 -2.44
CA ALA A 128 2.76 13.45 -1.40
C ALA A 128 2.47 12.30 -0.42
N CYS A 129 2.82 12.49 0.85
CA CYS A 129 2.34 11.65 1.96
C CYS A 129 1.12 12.34 2.59
N ILE A 130 -0.07 11.86 2.25
CA ILE A 130 -1.34 12.41 2.74
C ILE A 130 -1.79 11.65 3.99
N ARG A 131 -2.07 12.36 5.08
CA ARG A 131 -2.50 11.77 6.36
C ARG A 131 -3.76 12.46 6.88
N PRO A 132 -4.95 11.88 6.64
CA PRO A 132 -6.17 12.28 7.33
C PRO A 132 -6.06 11.92 8.82
N CYS A 133 -6.21 12.91 9.69
CA CYS A 133 -6.18 12.75 11.14
C CYS A 133 -7.49 13.29 11.71
N ARG A 134 -8.37 12.38 12.13
CA ARG A 134 -9.66 12.70 12.74
C ARG A 134 -9.91 11.89 13.99
N TYR A 135 -10.73 12.42 14.88
CA TYR A 135 -11.23 11.68 16.02
C TYR A 135 -12.35 10.70 15.63
N TYR A 136 -12.31 9.51 16.21
CA TYR A 136 -13.40 8.54 16.20
C TYR A 136 -14.00 8.45 17.59
N ALA A 137 -15.32 8.61 17.70
CA ALA A 137 -16.03 8.62 18.98
C ALA A 137 -15.73 7.36 19.80
N GLY A 138 -15.44 7.54 21.09
CA GLY A 138 -15.07 6.46 22.01
C GLY A 138 -13.57 6.15 22.09
N THR A 139 -12.75 6.71 21.21
CA THR A 139 -11.28 6.54 21.30
C THR A 139 -10.74 7.22 22.56
N PRO A 140 -9.99 6.51 23.44
CA PRO A 140 -9.29 7.13 24.55
C PRO A 140 -8.31 8.18 24.04
N SER A 141 -8.27 9.36 24.66
CA SER A 141 -7.40 10.45 24.21
C SER A 141 -6.81 11.23 25.39
N PRO A 142 -5.54 11.64 25.31
CA PRO A 142 -4.93 12.54 26.29
C PRO A 142 -5.33 14.01 26.09
N HIS A 143 -5.97 14.37 24.97
CA HIS A 143 -6.41 15.73 24.69
C HIS A 143 -7.73 16.06 25.41
N LYS A 144 -7.90 17.32 25.83
CA LYS A 144 -9.15 17.78 26.48
C LYS A 144 -10.37 17.78 25.55
N ASN A 145 -10.15 18.07 24.27
CA ASN A 145 -11.21 18.21 23.25
C ASN A 145 -10.81 17.44 21.97
N PRO A 146 -10.65 16.10 22.02
CA PRO A 146 -10.17 15.32 20.88
C PRO A 146 -11.13 15.37 19.69
N GLU A 147 -12.42 15.55 19.92
CA GLU A 147 -13.47 15.65 18.90
C GLU A 147 -13.29 16.81 17.92
N LYS A 148 -12.48 17.81 18.27
CA LYS A 148 -12.15 18.94 17.39
C LYS A 148 -11.05 18.63 16.39
N LEU A 149 -10.40 17.46 16.49
CA LEU A 149 -9.39 17.04 15.53
C LEU A 149 -10.06 16.56 14.25
N ASP A 150 -9.94 17.37 13.20
CA ASP A 150 -10.28 17.01 11.83
C ASP A 150 -9.36 17.78 10.87
N VAL A 151 -8.24 17.17 10.51
CA VAL A 151 -7.21 17.80 9.65
C VAL A 151 -6.68 16.80 8.64
N ILE A 152 -6.21 17.30 7.50
CA ILE A 152 -5.46 16.53 6.51
C ILE A 152 -4.06 17.11 6.44
N VAL A 153 -3.06 16.30 6.78
CA VAL A 153 -1.65 16.69 6.66
C VAL A 153 -1.13 16.28 5.29
N TYR A 154 -0.68 17.26 4.51
CA TYR A 154 0.07 17.05 3.27
C TYR A 154 1.55 17.19 3.60
N ARG A 155 2.27 16.07 3.59
CA ARG A 155 3.71 16.01 3.85
C ARG A 155 4.46 15.76 2.54
N GLU A 156 5.41 16.64 2.21
CA GLU A 156 6.43 16.40 1.18
C GLU A 156 7.20 15.10 1.52
N ASN A 157 7.41 14.24 0.54
CA ASN A 157 7.80 12.85 0.77
C ASN A 157 8.91 12.34 -0.16
N THR A 158 9.52 13.24 -0.93
CA THR A 158 10.61 12.97 -1.87
C THR A 158 11.94 13.57 -1.44
N GLU A 159 11.96 14.64 -0.62
CA GLU A 159 13.17 15.38 -0.26
C GLU A 159 13.50 15.34 1.26
N ASP A 160 14.05 16.44 1.78
CA ASP A 160 14.49 16.67 3.16
C ASP A 160 15.62 15.70 3.60
N ILE A 161 15.95 15.69 4.89
CA ILE A 161 16.89 14.74 5.52
C ILE A 161 16.50 13.26 5.26
N TYR A 162 15.26 13.00 4.84
CA TYR A 162 14.78 11.69 4.45
C TYR A 162 15.35 11.17 3.12
N LEU A 163 16.03 12.02 2.34
CA LEU A 163 16.83 11.58 1.19
C LEU A 163 17.93 10.59 1.60
N GLY A 164 18.43 10.69 2.83
CA GLY A 164 19.49 9.81 3.34
C GLY A 164 20.85 10.04 2.68
N ILE A 165 21.13 11.28 2.24
CA ILE A 165 22.45 11.70 1.77
C ILE A 165 23.22 12.18 3.01
N GLU A 166 24.08 11.32 3.55
CA GLU A 166 24.82 11.55 4.79
C GLU A 166 26.27 11.02 4.71
N TRP A 167 27.17 11.62 5.49
CA TRP A 167 28.59 11.24 5.62
C TRP A 167 28.98 11.15 7.11
N ARG A 168 30.01 10.36 7.42
CA ARG A 168 30.57 10.23 8.78
C ARG A 168 31.70 11.22 9.03
#